data_AF-A0A2A7HSF9-F1
#
_entry.id   AF-A0A2A7HSF9-F1
#
_cell.length_a   1.000
_cell.length_b   1.000
_cell.length_c   1.000
_cell.angle_alpha   90.00
_cell.angle_beta   90.00
_cell.angle_gamma   90.00
#
_symmetry.space_group_name_H-M   'P 1'
#
loop_
_entity.id
_entity.type
_entity.pdbx_description
1 polymer ?
#
loop_
_entity_poly.entity_id
_entity_poly.type
_entity_poly.pdbx_seq_one_letter_code
_entity_poly.pdbx_strand_id
1 'polypeptide(L)'
;MCKYLHRFIYNLRFLYFIILMTIATFVLPLVSFLIPIEAERNPIEDVSLIRQVISGCVVAPLIETALYQMFLFWILKDIPFVRKYDNIPTIFLSAIIFGTIHSYGISYKVYTGLMGVILGYSYWIYQKKKEKTPKTLSACWVVFLIHALHNFFTFILKNFT
;
A
#
# COMPACT_ATOMS: atom_id res chain seq x y z
N MET A 1 -22.96 7.48 1.49
CA MET A 1 -21.99 6.84 2.42
C MET A 1 -20.54 7.02 1.98
N CYS A 2 -20.11 6.55 0.79
CA CYS A 2 -18.71 6.66 0.34
C CYS A 2 -18.13 8.09 0.28
N LYS A 3 -18.92 9.10 -0.11
CA LYS A 3 -18.46 10.50 -0.13
C LYS A 3 -18.14 11.05 1.27
N TYR A 4 -18.90 10.67 2.29
CA TYR A 4 -18.67 11.09 3.67
C TYR A 4 -17.40 10.44 4.23
N LEU A 5 -17.21 9.15 3.99
CA LEU A 5 -15.99 8.44 4.38
C LEU A 5 -14.75 9.02 3.70
N HIS A 6 -14.81 9.25 2.39
CA HIS A 6 -13.70 9.90 1.67
C HIS A 6 -13.39 11.28 2.25
N ARG A 7 -14.41 12.11 2.47
CA ARG A 7 -14.23 13.45 3.07
C ARG A 7 -13.62 13.37 4.47
N PHE A 8 -14.06 12.42 5.29
CA PHE A 8 -13.49 12.19 6.61
C PHE A 8 -12.00 11.85 6.50
N ILE A 9 -11.63 10.83 5.73
CA ILE A 9 -10.24 10.39 5.56
C ILE A 9 -9.38 11.51 4.98
N TYR A 10 -9.87 12.23 3.98
CA TYR A 10 -9.16 13.34 3.35
C TYR A 10 -8.82 14.43 4.36
N ASN A 11 -9.69 14.72 5.33
CA ASN A 11 -9.45 15.77 6.32
C ASN A 11 -8.69 15.31 7.57
N LEU A 12 -8.30 14.03 7.65
CA LEU A 12 -7.51 13.55 8.79
C LEU A 12 -6.16 14.25 8.87
N ARG A 13 -5.76 14.56 10.11
CA ARG A 13 -4.38 14.98 10.43
C ARG A 13 -3.42 13.85 10.08
N PHE A 14 -2.19 14.22 9.75
CA PHE A 14 -1.16 13.29 9.28
C PHE A 14 -1.03 12.04 10.15
N LEU A 15 -0.87 12.20 11.47
CA LEU A 15 -0.70 11.07 12.40
C LEU A 15 -1.90 10.11 12.37
N TYR A 16 -3.13 10.62 12.47
CA TYR A 16 -4.34 9.80 12.43
C TYR A 16 -4.54 9.13 11.07
N PHE A 17 -4.12 9.79 9.99
CA PHE A 17 -4.13 9.19 8.67
C PHE A 17 -3.17 7.99 8.59
N ILE A 18 -1.92 8.14 9.05
CA ILE A 18 -0.94 7.04 9.04
C ILE A 18 -1.45 5.86 9.86
N ILE A 19 -1.96 6.10 11.07
CA ILE A 19 -2.51 5.04 11.94
C ILE A 19 -3.68 4.34 11.26
N LEU A 20 -4.68 5.10 10.79
CA LEU A 20 -5.87 4.53 10.16
C LEU A 20 -5.52 3.71 8.92
N MET A 21 -4.67 4.25 8.05
CA MET A 21 -4.31 3.57 6.81
C MET A 21 -3.44 2.34 7.08
N THR A 22 -2.55 2.38 8.06
CA THR A 22 -1.79 1.20 8.50
C THR A 22 -2.74 0.12 9.02
N ILE A 23 -3.70 0.45 9.88
CA ILE A 23 -4.71 -0.53 10.35
C ILE A 23 -5.52 -1.07 9.16
N ALA A 24 -5.89 -0.22 8.20
CA ALA A 24 -6.64 -0.63 7.02
C ALA A 24 -5.87 -1.64 6.14
N THR A 25 -4.53 -1.57 6.10
CA THR A 25 -3.70 -2.58 5.42
C THR A 25 -3.76 -3.97 6.05
N PHE A 26 -4.23 -4.11 7.29
CA PHE A 26 -4.48 -5.41 7.91
C PHE A 26 -5.94 -5.83 7.77
N VAL A 27 -6.88 -4.90 8.00
CA VAL A 27 -8.31 -5.20 8.08
C VAL A 27 -8.92 -5.56 6.72
N LEU A 28 -8.67 -4.76 5.67
CA LEU A 28 -9.26 -5.03 4.36
C LEU A 28 -8.76 -6.38 3.77
N PRO A 29 -7.46 -6.70 3.87
CA PRO A 29 -6.95 -7.97 3.37
C PRO A 29 -7.40 -9.21 4.15
N LEU A 30 -8.06 -9.09 5.33
CA LEU A 30 -8.61 -10.26 6.04
C LEU A 30 -9.59 -11.07 5.18
N VAL A 31 -10.22 -10.45 4.18
CA VAL A 31 -11.12 -11.13 3.22
C VAL A 31 -10.36 -12.20 2.42
N SER A 32 -9.04 -12.08 2.26
CA SER A 32 -8.22 -13.11 1.60
C SER A 32 -8.19 -14.43 2.37
N PHE A 33 -8.53 -14.46 3.66
CA PHE A 33 -8.63 -15.70 4.45
C PHE A 33 -9.82 -16.58 4.08
N LEU A 34 -10.73 -16.10 3.23
CA LEU A 34 -11.75 -16.93 2.59
C LEU A 34 -11.16 -17.84 1.49
N ILE A 35 -9.91 -17.59 1.09
CA ILE A 35 -9.18 -18.38 0.10
C ILE A 35 -8.22 -19.30 0.88
N PRO A 36 -8.10 -20.59 0.49
CA PRO A 36 -7.16 -21.51 1.12
C PRO A 36 -5.75 -20.91 1.19
N ILE A 37 -5.15 -20.99 2.38
CA ILE A 37 -3.78 -20.53 2.61
C ILE A 37 -2.84 -21.62 2.10
N GLU A 38 -2.07 -21.27 1.07
CA GLU A 38 -0.95 -22.09 0.62
C GLU A 38 0.25 -21.69 1.47
N ALA A 39 0.75 -22.62 2.29
CA ALA A 39 1.90 -22.37 3.12
C ALA A 39 3.16 -22.31 2.24
N GLU A 40 3.63 -21.10 2.01
CA GLU A 40 4.88 -20.85 1.30
C GLU A 40 5.87 -20.10 2.20
N ARG A 41 7.10 -20.59 2.19
CA ARG A 41 8.18 -19.97 2.96
C ARG A 41 8.75 -18.80 2.17
N ASN A 42 8.82 -17.63 2.78
CA ASN A 42 9.43 -16.47 2.15
C ASN A 42 10.96 -16.58 2.23
N PRO A 43 11.72 -16.47 1.12
CA PRO A 43 13.18 -16.55 1.15
C PRO A 43 13.86 -15.55 2.10
N ILE A 44 13.19 -14.44 2.43
CA ILE A 44 13.71 -13.49 3.42
C ILE A 44 13.81 -14.10 4.83
N GLU A 45 13.09 -15.18 5.11
CA GLU A 45 13.13 -15.86 6.41
C GLU A 45 14.46 -16.57 6.67
N ASP A 46 15.22 -16.87 5.62
CA ASP A 46 16.50 -17.58 5.72
C ASP A 46 17.69 -16.65 6.01
N VAL A 47 17.45 -15.34 6.14
CA VAL A 47 18.49 -14.36 6.50
C VAL A 47 18.33 -13.85 7.92
N SER A 48 19.42 -13.28 8.48
CA SER A 48 19.44 -12.68 9.82
C SER A 48 18.31 -11.65 10.03
N LEU A 49 17.79 -11.55 11.25
CA LEU A 49 16.73 -10.59 11.62
C LEU A 49 17.01 -9.15 11.16
N ILE A 50 18.26 -8.67 11.30
CA ILE A 50 18.65 -7.32 10.85
C ILE A 50 18.44 -7.17 9.34
N ARG A 51 18.81 -8.17 8.54
CA ARG A 51 18.58 -8.17 7.08
C ARG A 51 17.09 -8.25 6.77
N GLN A 52 16.30 -8.99 7.53
CA GLN A 52 14.83 -9.01 7.35
C GLN A 52 14.23 -7.62 7.56
N VAL A 53 14.65 -6.90 8.60
CA VAL A 53 14.18 -5.54 8.87
C VAL A 53 14.61 -4.57 7.76
N ILE A 54 15.90 -4.53 7.42
CA ILE A 54 16.40 -3.59 6.41
C ILE A 54 15.76 -3.89 5.04
N SER A 55 15.82 -5.14 4.59
CA SER A 55 15.32 -5.50 3.26
C SER A 55 13.79 -5.46 3.21
N GLY A 56 13.11 -6.06 4.20
CA GLY A 56 11.65 -6.22 4.20
C GLY A 56 10.88 -5.01 4.70
N CYS A 57 11.42 -4.21 5.62
CA CYS A 57 10.70 -3.05 6.19
C CYS A 57 11.14 -1.71 5.61
N VAL A 58 12.29 -1.64 4.95
CA VAL A 58 12.83 -0.38 4.40
C VAL A 58 13.03 -0.46 2.89
N VAL A 59 13.90 -1.34 2.41
CA VAL A 59 14.31 -1.37 0.99
C VAL A 59 13.15 -1.79 0.08
N ALA A 60 12.50 -2.92 0.37
CA ALA A 60 11.40 -3.42 -0.44
C ALA A 60 10.21 -2.43 -0.46
N PRO A 61 9.70 -1.92 0.67
CA PRO A 61 8.63 -0.91 0.66
C PRO A 61 8.98 0.36 -0.10
N LEU A 62 10.24 0.80 -0.06
CA LEU A 62 10.70 1.98 -0.79
C LEU A 62 10.65 1.75 -2.31
N ILE A 63 11.23 0.64 -2.78
CA ILE A 63 11.24 0.26 -4.20
C ILE A 63 9.82 0.03 -4.70
N GLU A 64 9.03 -0.73 -3.95
CA GLU A 64 7.65 -1.07 -4.32
C GLU A 64 6.77 0.18 -4.37
N THR A 65 6.90 1.08 -3.39
CA THR A 65 6.15 2.35 -3.40
C THR A 65 6.52 3.21 -4.60
N ALA A 66 7.81 3.28 -4.93
CA ALA A 66 8.29 4.04 -6.08
C ALA A 66 7.76 3.47 -7.40
N LEU A 67 7.74 2.14 -7.55
CA LEU A 67 7.29 1.49 -8.79
C LEU A 67 5.76 1.47 -8.91
N TYR A 68 5.07 0.95 -7.91
CA TYR A 68 3.65 0.60 -8.04
C TYR A 68 2.73 1.76 -7.69
N GLN A 69 3.11 2.67 -6.79
CA GLN A 69 2.29 3.85 -6.51
C GLN A 69 2.81 5.07 -7.26
N MET A 70 4.10 5.42 -7.18
CA MET A 70 4.57 6.65 -7.81
C MET A 70 4.66 6.55 -9.34
N PHE A 71 5.40 5.58 -9.87
CA PHE A 71 5.66 5.47 -11.31
C PHE A 71 4.39 5.14 -12.09
N LEU A 72 3.55 4.19 -11.63
CA LEU A 72 2.28 3.89 -12.30
C LEU A 72 1.32 5.10 -12.32
N PHE A 73 1.20 5.86 -11.24
CA PHE A 73 0.40 7.10 -11.26
C PHE A 73 0.99 8.13 -12.22
N TRP A 74 2.30 8.20 -12.35
CA TRP A 74 2.95 9.15 -13.24
C TRP A 74 2.71 8.84 -14.73
N ILE A 75 2.85 7.59 -15.16
CA ILE A 75 2.69 7.22 -16.59
C ILE A 75 1.22 7.13 -17.02
N LEU A 76 0.31 6.78 -16.09
CA LEU A 76 -1.10 6.53 -16.44
C LEU A 76 -1.98 7.78 -16.36
N LYS A 77 -1.55 8.84 -15.65
CA LYS A 77 -2.38 10.05 -15.40
C LYS A 77 -2.90 10.74 -16.66
N ASP A 78 -2.17 10.62 -17.77
CA ASP A 78 -2.47 11.33 -19.01
C ASP A 78 -3.41 10.53 -19.95
N ILE A 79 -3.71 9.26 -19.61
CA ILE A 79 -4.68 8.45 -20.35
C ILE A 79 -6.08 9.08 -20.19
N PRO A 80 -6.85 9.31 -21.28
CA PRO A 80 -8.14 10.00 -21.22
C PRO A 80 -9.14 9.41 -20.21
N PHE A 81 -9.22 8.09 -20.13
CA PHE A 81 -10.06 7.39 -19.16
C PHE A 81 -9.61 7.66 -17.72
N VAL A 82 -8.30 7.56 -17.45
CA VAL A 82 -7.73 7.80 -16.12
C VAL A 82 -7.97 9.23 -15.66
N ARG A 83 -7.73 10.21 -16.55
CA ARG A 83 -7.98 11.62 -16.28
C ARG A 83 -9.46 11.92 -16.04
N LYS A 84 -10.36 11.32 -16.83
CA LYS A 84 -11.82 11.47 -16.68
C LYS A 84 -12.30 11.07 -15.28
N TYR A 85 -11.66 10.08 -14.66
CA TYR A 85 -12.01 9.56 -13.34
C TYR A 85 -10.97 9.92 -12.27
N ASP A 86 -10.26 11.03 -12.45
CA ASP A 86 -9.37 11.62 -11.45
C ASP A 86 -8.33 10.64 -10.87
N ASN A 87 -7.68 9.84 -11.72
CA ASN A 87 -6.70 8.80 -11.33
C ASN A 87 -7.24 7.64 -10.47
N ILE A 88 -8.54 7.58 -10.18
CA ILE A 88 -9.14 6.45 -9.46
C ILE A 88 -8.87 5.10 -10.14
N PRO A 89 -8.97 4.96 -11.49
CA PRO A 89 -8.63 3.70 -12.16
C PRO A 89 -7.20 3.22 -11.88
N THR A 90 -6.27 4.16 -11.68
CA THR A 90 -4.87 3.83 -11.39
C THR A 90 -4.71 3.17 -10.03
N ILE A 91 -5.55 3.48 -9.04
CA ILE A 91 -5.55 2.79 -7.74
C ILE A 91 -5.74 1.28 -7.95
N PHE A 92 -6.75 0.91 -8.75
CA PHE A 92 -7.10 -0.49 -8.97
C PHE A 92 -6.07 -1.19 -9.87
N LEU A 93 -5.61 -0.54 -10.94
CA LEU A 93 -4.59 -1.13 -11.82
C LEU A 93 -3.26 -1.33 -11.09
N SER A 94 -2.83 -0.33 -10.32
CA SER A 94 -1.66 -0.43 -9.43
C SER A 94 -1.80 -1.59 -8.45
N ALA A 95 -2.95 -1.70 -7.78
CA ALA A 95 -3.23 -2.77 -6.83
C ALA A 95 -3.19 -4.16 -7.47
N ILE A 96 -3.77 -4.32 -8.67
CA ILE A 96 -3.75 -5.59 -9.40
C ILE A 96 -2.32 -5.98 -9.74
N ILE A 97 -1.53 -5.05 -10.30
CA ILE A 97 -0.12 -5.31 -10.66
C ILE A 97 0.71 -5.63 -9.41
N PHE A 98 0.49 -4.86 -8.33
CA PHE A 98 1.17 -5.07 -7.06
C PHE A 98 0.86 -6.45 -6.47
N GLY A 99 -0.39 -6.91 -6.52
CA GLY A 99 -0.74 -8.25 -6.05
C GLY A 99 -0.17 -9.37 -6.93
N THR A 100 -0.24 -9.23 -8.27
CA THR A 100 0.11 -10.31 -9.21
C THR A 100 1.60 -10.54 -9.38
N ILE A 101 2.44 -9.52 -9.14
CA ILE A 101 3.90 -9.66 -9.23
C ILE A 101 4.49 -10.54 -8.12
N HIS A 102 3.78 -10.69 -7.00
CA HIS A 102 4.21 -11.55 -5.92
C HIS A 102 4.14 -13.03 -6.36
N SER A 103 5.20 -13.77 -6.06
CA SER A 103 5.38 -15.15 -6.51
C SER A 103 4.70 -16.20 -5.64
N TYR A 104 4.02 -15.77 -4.57
CA TYR A 104 3.38 -16.67 -3.61
C TYR A 104 1.98 -17.14 -4.04
N GLY A 105 1.40 -18.05 -3.28
CA GLY A 105 0.05 -18.57 -3.46
C GLY A 105 -1.04 -17.51 -3.66
N ILE A 106 -2.17 -17.95 -4.23
CA ILE A 106 -3.25 -17.06 -4.68
C ILE A 106 -3.83 -16.19 -3.55
N SER A 107 -3.96 -16.74 -2.34
CA SER A 107 -4.42 -15.99 -1.15
C SER A 107 -3.49 -14.81 -0.83
N TYR A 108 -2.18 -14.99 -0.95
CA TYR A 108 -1.20 -13.92 -0.75
C TYR A 108 -1.25 -12.85 -1.86
N LYS A 109 -1.43 -13.24 -3.12
CA LYS A 109 -1.61 -12.27 -4.22
C LYS A 109 -2.87 -11.42 -4.03
N VAL A 110 -3.96 -12.03 -3.56
CA VAL A 110 -5.20 -11.31 -3.23
C VAL A 110 -5.00 -10.41 -2.02
N TYR A 111 -4.32 -10.90 -0.97
CA TYR A 111 -3.96 -10.11 0.22
C TYR A 111 -3.18 -8.85 -0.16
N THR A 112 -2.08 -9.02 -0.88
CA THR A 112 -1.21 -7.91 -1.31
C THR A 112 -1.92 -7.00 -2.31
N GLY A 113 -2.76 -7.53 -3.19
CA GLY A 113 -3.62 -6.71 -4.06
C GLY A 113 -4.59 -5.82 -3.28
N LEU A 114 -5.29 -6.35 -2.27
CA LEU A 114 -6.18 -5.57 -1.41
C LEU A 114 -5.41 -4.51 -0.60
N MET A 115 -4.24 -4.85 -0.09
CA MET A 115 -3.32 -3.89 0.52
C MET A 115 -2.91 -2.80 -0.47
N GLY A 116 -2.61 -3.17 -1.72
CA GLY A 116 -2.29 -2.26 -2.82
C GLY A 116 -3.39 -1.22 -3.07
N VAL A 117 -4.67 -1.57 -2.89
CA VAL A 117 -5.79 -0.60 -2.96
C VAL A 117 -5.66 0.46 -1.87
N ILE A 118 -5.33 0.06 -0.64
CA ILE A 118 -5.13 0.98 0.50
C ILE A 118 -3.94 1.91 0.25
N LEU A 119 -2.82 1.37 -0.25
CA LEU A 119 -1.63 2.14 -0.59
C LEU A 119 -1.89 3.11 -1.75
N GLY A 120 -2.53 2.64 -2.82
CA GLY A 120 -2.89 3.47 -3.99
C GLY A 120 -3.87 4.58 -3.64
N TYR A 121 -4.87 4.30 -2.80
CA TYR A 121 -5.80 5.32 -2.30
C TYR A 121 -5.07 6.36 -1.42
N SER A 122 -4.13 5.91 -0.59
CA SER A 122 -3.31 6.80 0.23
C SER A 122 -2.45 7.73 -0.62
N TYR A 123 -1.83 7.17 -1.68
CA TYR A 123 -1.06 7.93 -2.65
C TYR A 123 -1.91 9.02 -3.30
N TRP A 124 -3.08 8.64 -3.82
CA TRP A 124 -4.00 9.54 -4.48
C TRP A 124 -4.45 10.70 -3.57
N ILE A 125 -4.81 10.42 -2.31
CA ILE A 125 -5.17 11.47 -1.34
C ILE A 125 -4.03 12.47 -1.17
N TYR A 126 -2.81 12.01 -0.94
CA TYR A 126 -1.70 12.92 -0.67
C TYR A 126 -1.19 13.62 -1.92
N GLN A 127 -1.38 13.04 -3.10
CA GLN A 127 -1.18 13.74 -4.37
C GLN A 127 -2.14 14.94 -4.46
N LYS A 128 -3.43 14.71 -4.16
CA LYS A 128 -4.45 15.78 -4.14
C LYS A 128 -4.19 16.84 -3.07
N LYS A 129 -3.76 16.44 -1.88
CA LYS A 129 -3.38 17.40 -0.83
C LYS A 129 -2.18 18.24 -1.25
N LYS A 130 -1.18 17.65 -1.91
CA LYS A 130 0.00 18.37 -2.39
C LYS A 130 -0.31 19.32 -3.55
N GLU A 131 -1.19 18.92 -4.47
CA GLU A 131 -1.71 19.79 -5.54
C GLU A 131 -2.41 21.04 -4.96
N LYS A 132 -3.21 20.87 -3.89
CA LYS A 132 -3.93 21.96 -3.23
C LYS A 132 -3.05 22.79 -2.27
N THR A 133 -2.07 22.15 -1.63
CA THR A 133 -1.22 22.77 -0.61
C THR A 133 0.21 22.25 -0.79
N PRO A 134 1.07 22.99 -1.52
CA PRO A 134 2.41 22.52 -1.91
C PRO A 134 3.35 22.14 -0.76
N LYS A 135 3.11 22.69 0.45
CA LYS A 135 3.85 22.35 1.68
C LYS A 135 3.49 20.97 2.26
N THR A 136 2.49 20.29 1.73
CA THR A 136 2.11 18.93 2.16
C THR A 136 3.23 17.95 1.82
N LEU A 137 3.45 16.97 2.72
CA LEU A 137 4.40 15.87 2.50
C LEU A 137 4.13 15.14 1.18
N SER A 138 5.19 14.63 0.56
CA SER A 138 5.07 13.83 -0.67
C SER A 138 4.21 12.59 -0.46
N ALA A 139 3.32 12.30 -1.41
CA ALA A 139 2.52 11.08 -1.42
C ALA A 139 3.38 9.81 -1.34
N CYS A 140 4.53 9.80 -2.02
CA CYS A 140 5.48 8.68 -1.97
C CYS A 140 5.97 8.40 -0.54
N TRP A 141 6.40 9.43 0.20
CA TRP A 141 6.88 9.26 1.58
C TRP A 141 5.79 8.82 2.55
N VAL A 142 4.56 9.30 2.35
CA VAL A 142 3.41 8.90 3.18
C VAL A 142 3.09 7.43 2.99
N VAL A 143 3.04 6.98 1.73
CA VAL A 143 2.74 5.57 1.40
C VAL A 143 3.88 4.66 1.83
N PHE A 144 5.13 5.07 1.61
CA PHE A 144 6.30 4.36 2.12
C PHE A 144 6.20 4.15 3.63
N LEU A 145 5.84 5.18 4.40
CA LEU A 145 5.70 5.05 5.85
C LEU A 145 4.60 4.04 6.25
N ILE A 146 3.43 4.10 5.60
CA ILE A 146 2.33 3.15 5.85
C ILE A 146 2.79 1.72 5.52
N HIS A 147 3.46 1.53 4.40
CA HIS A 147 3.95 0.24 3.92
C HIS A 147 5.06 -0.32 4.84
N ALA A 148 6.04 0.52 5.20
CA ALA A 148 7.10 0.16 6.13
C ALA A 148 6.55 -0.24 7.50
N LEU A 149 5.55 0.49 8.02
CA LEU A 149 4.89 0.15 9.28
C LEU A 149 4.14 -1.19 9.19
N HIS A 150 3.41 -1.43 8.09
CA HIS A 150 2.78 -2.73 7.85
C HIS A 150 3.81 -3.87 7.93
N ASN A 151 4.89 -3.77 7.14
CA ASN A 151 5.90 -4.82 7.10
C ASN A 151 6.61 -4.99 8.44
N PHE A 152 6.85 -3.90 9.16
CA PHE A 152 7.42 -3.94 10.50
C PHE A 152 6.52 -4.66 11.51
N PHE A 153 5.21 -4.38 11.51
CA PHE A 153 4.27 -5.10 12.37
C PHE A 153 4.17 -6.58 11.99
N THR A 154 4.13 -6.91 10.70
CA THR A 154 4.16 -8.29 10.22
C THR A 154 5.45 -9.00 10.65
N PHE A 155 6.60 -8.33 10.59
CA PHE A 155 7.86 -8.84 11.09
C PHE A 155 7.81 -9.13 12.61
N ILE A 156 7.25 -8.21 13.40
CA ILE A 156 7.10 -8.39 14.85
C ILE A 156 6.20 -9.59 15.17
N LEU A 157 5.01 -9.63 14.57
CA LEU A 157 4.04 -10.71 14.76
C LEU A 157 4.57 -12.07 14.31
N LYS A 158 5.50 -12.10 13.36
CA LYS A 158 6.07 -13.36 12.90
C LYS A 158 7.20 -13.88 13.80
N ASN A 159 8.00 -12.98 14.36
CA ASN A 159 9.25 -13.35 15.06
C ASN A 159 9.15 -13.29 16.58
N PHE A 160 8.12 -12.65 17.14
CA PHE A 160 8.02 -12.38 18.58
C PHE A 160 6.65 -12.68 19.21
N THR A 161 5.76 -13.37 18.50
CA THR A 161 4.52 -13.95 19.04
C THR A 161 4.41 -15.40 18.62
#